data_AF-U5WBI3-F1
#
_entry.id   AF-U5WBI3-F1
#
_cell.length_a   1.000
_cell.length_b   1.000
_cell.length_c   1.000
_cell.angle_alpha   90.00
_cell.angle_beta   90.00
_cell.angle_gamma   90.00
#
_symmetry.space_group_name_H-M   'P 1'
#
loop_
_entity.id
_entity.type
_entity.pdbx_description
1 polymer ?
#
loop_
_entity_poly.entity_id
_entity_poly.type
_entity_poly.pdbx_seq_one_letter_code
_entity_poly.pdbx_strand_id
1 'polypeptide(L)'
;MTRTYDRRDLIEVYLGSLEQGYGDYYSGATSYNAALKVYYVDLRDALERRFNSRLGVDGDTALRMLFHSTVASLLAIRTPWSGFVDAGLLNKRLEDAGENGERVNAASGRIAELTAQTREAHLEMLDALVVSFTGVRADLTVSEDDLRAEGVECTPPDTSGYDLFEDY
;
A
#
# COMPACT_ATOMS: atom_id res chain seq x y z
N MET A 1 14.17 20.89 3.75
CA MET A 1 12.72 20.83 3.46
C MET A 1 12.20 19.60 4.17
N THR A 2 11.28 19.78 5.12
CA THR A 2 10.60 18.69 5.82
C THR A 2 9.57 18.05 4.88
N ARG A 3 9.25 16.75 5.04
CA ARG A 3 8.26 16.08 4.18
C ARG A 3 6.88 16.74 4.36
N THR A 4 6.08 16.71 3.30
CA THR A 4 4.67 17.08 3.33
C THR A 4 3.82 15.88 3.00
N TYR A 5 2.65 15.81 3.62
CA TYR A 5 1.65 14.77 3.43
C TYR A 5 0.43 15.37 2.78
N ASP A 6 -0.04 14.74 1.71
CA ASP A 6 -1.27 15.11 1.02
C ASP A 6 -2.34 14.00 1.13
N ARG A 7 -3.38 14.13 0.31
CA ARG A 7 -4.47 13.15 0.23
C ARG A 7 -4.00 11.79 -0.26
N ARG A 8 -3.03 11.74 -1.18
CA ARG A 8 -2.46 10.48 -1.66
C ARG A 8 -1.68 9.80 -0.54
N ASP A 9 -0.93 10.55 0.26
CA ASP A 9 -0.28 10.00 1.46
C ASP A 9 -1.31 9.43 2.45
N LEU A 10 -2.46 10.10 2.67
CA LEU A 10 -3.54 9.58 3.52
C LEU A 10 -4.05 8.22 3.03
N ILE A 11 -4.18 8.02 1.71
CA ILE A 11 -4.57 6.74 1.11
C ILE A 11 -3.49 5.68 1.31
N GLU A 12 -2.23 6.02 1.04
CA GLU A 12 -1.08 5.12 1.19
C GLU A 12 -0.97 4.60 2.64
N VAL A 13 -1.08 5.48 3.65
CA VAL A 13 -1.01 5.08 5.06
C VAL A 13 -2.25 4.30 5.50
N TYR A 14 -3.43 4.63 4.95
CA TYR A 14 -4.63 3.84 5.17
C TYR A 14 -4.43 2.40 4.68
N LEU A 15 -3.93 2.22 3.46
CA LEU A 15 -3.66 0.91 2.89
C LEU A 15 -2.57 0.17 3.66
N GLY A 16 -1.49 0.85 4.06
CA GLY A 16 -0.45 0.31 4.93
C GLY A 16 -1.00 -0.21 6.26
N SER A 17 -1.97 0.49 6.85
CA SER A 17 -2.57 0.08 8.15
C SER A 17 -3.37 -1.23 8.10
N LEU A 18 -3.72 -1.72 6.91
CA LEU A 18 -4.58 -2.92 6.74
C LEU A 18 -3.80 -4.25 6.81
N GLU A 19 -2.47 -4.24 6.71
CA GLU A 19 -1.62 -5.45 6.80
C GLU A 19 -2.03 -6.56 5.79
N GLN A 20 -2.48 -6.17 4.59
CA GLN A 20 -3.07 -7.09 3.59
C GLN A 20 -2.38 -7.01 2.23
N GLY A 21 -1.05 -7.13 2.21
CA GLY A 21 -0.27 -7.10 0.95
C GLY A 21 -0.03 -5.70 0.39
N TYR A 22 -0.18 -4.68 1.23
CA TYR A 22 0.22 -3.29 0.97
C TYR A 22 1.14 -2.81 2.08
N GLY A 23 2.21 -2.12 1.72
CA GLY A 23 3.31 -1.75 2.63
C GLY A 23 4.44 -2.80 2.66
N ASP A 24 5.54 -2.42 3.29
CA ASP A 24 6.81 -3.16 3.29
C ASP A 24 6.87 -4.27 4.37
N TYR A 25 5.77 -4.99 4.56
CA TYR A 25 5.68 -6.08 5.53
C TYR A 25 6.49 -7.32 5.07
N TYR A 26 7.18 -7.96 6.01
CA TYR A 26 7.99 -9.16 5.76
C TYR A 26 7.34 -10.41 6.33
N SER A 27 7.28 -11.49 5.54
CA SER A 27 6.86 -12.79 6.07
C SER A 27 7.86 -13.29 7.11
N GLY A 28 7.42 -13.53 8.34
CA GLY A 28 8.27 -14.02 9.44
C GLY A 28 8.93 -12.95 10.31
N ALA A 29 8.68 -11.65 10.06
CA ALA A 29 9.23 -10.57 10.88
C ALA A 29 8.17 -10.04 11.88
N THR A 30 7.77 -10.85 12.87
CA THR A 30 6.62 -10.54 13.75
C THR A 30 6.77 -9.19 14.45
N SER A 31 7.94 -8.96 15.04
CA SER A 31 8.25 -7.74 15.80
C SER A 31 8.33 -6.50 14.91
N TYR A 32 8.97 -6.60 13.73
CA TYR A 32 9.04 -5.52 12.75
C TYR A 32 7.66 -5.15 12.21
N ASN A 33 6.88 -6.14 11.79
CA ASN A 33 5.54 -5.92 11.23
C ASN A 33 4.61 -5.27 12.26
N ALA A 34 4.72 -5.66 13.55
CA ALA A 34 3.98 -5.02 14.62
C ALA A 34 4.35 -3.53 14.76
N ALA A 35 5.65 -3.19 14.75
CA ALA A 35 6.10 -1.80 14.81
C ALA A 35 5.66 -1.00 13.57
N LEU A 36 5.76 -1.60 12.38
CA LEU A 36 5.35 -0.97 11.11
C LEU A 36 3.84 -0.71 11.08
N LYS A 37 3.04 -1.63 11.62
CA LYS A 37 1.60 -1.45 11.78
C LYS A 37 1.26 -0.31 12.73
N VAL A 38 1.93 -0.22 13.88
CA VAL A 38 1.76 0.90 14.82
C VAL A 38 2.07 2.23 14.12
N TYR A 39 3.19 2.29 13.40
CA TYR A 39 3.54 3.47 12.59
C TYR A 39 2.43 3.87 11.61
N TYR A 40 1.93 2.93 10.79
CA TYR A 40 0.88 3.25 9.83
C TYR A 40 -0.44 3.68 10.48
N VAL A 41 -0.83 3.03 11.58
CA VAL A 41 -2.06 3.38 12.32
C VAL A 41 -1.95 4.77 12.93
N ASP A 42 -0.86 5.08 13.62
CA ASP A 42 -0.68 6.38 14.28
C ASP A 42 -0.62 7.52 13.25
N LEU A 43 0.11 7.32 12.15
CA LEU A 43 0.20 8.31 11.08
C LEU A 43 -1.14 8.49 10.37
N ARG A 44 -1.87 7.40 10.09
CA ARG A 44 -3.22 7.44 9.55
C ARG A 44 -4.15 8.24 10.45
N ASP A 45 -4.21 7.92 11.74
CA ASP A 45 -5.10 8.58 12.70
C ASP A 45 -4.81 10.08 12.79
N ALA A 46 -3.55 10.48 12.72
CA ALA A 46 -3.16 11.89 12.69
C ALA A 46 -3.60 12.59 11.40
N LEU A 47 -3.40 11.97 10.24
CA LEU A 47 -3.84 12.52 8.96
C LEU A 47 -5.36 12.58 8.87
N GLU A 48 -6.09 11.54 9.27
CA GLU A 48 -7.57 11.54 9.31
C GLU A 48 -8.12 12.70 10.17
N ARG A 49 -7.48 13.01 11.30
CA ARG A 49 -7.83 14.19 12.13
C ARG A 49 -7.57 15.51 11.39
N ARG A 50 -6.45 15.64 10.67
CA ARG A 50 -6.11 16.85 9.91
C ARG A 50 -7.02 17.05 8.70
N PHE A 51 -7.35 15.98 7.98
CA PHE A 51 -8.32 16.00 6.87
C PHE A 51 -9.77 16.03 7.34
N ASN A 52 -10.03 15.87 8.65
CA ASN A 52 -11.35 15.81 9.26
C ASN A 52 -12.26 14.77 8.58
N SER A 53 -11.71 13.58 8.35
CA SER A 53 -12.38 12.46 7.70
C SER A 53 -11.76 11.14 8.13
N ARG A 54 -12.58 10.17 8.55
CA ARG A 54 -12.20 8.79 8.80
C ARG A 54 -12.43 7.93 7.58
N LEU A 55 -11.35 7.49 6.94
CA LEU A 55 -11.44 6.70 5.71
C LEU A 55 -12.10 5.34 5.99
N GLY A 56 -13.02 4.96 5.11
CA GLY A 56 -13.82 3.75 5.25
C GLY A 56 -14.95 3.83 6.28
N VAL A 57 -15.12 4.97 6.97
CA VAL A 57 -16.23 5.18 7.93
C VAL A 57 -17.13 6.31 7.46
N ASP A 58 -16.54 7.46 7.14
CA ASP A 58 -17.28 8.65 6.74
C ASP A 58 -17.79 8.55 5.29
N GLY A 59 -18.74 9.43 4.95
CA GLY A 59 -19.35 9.52 3.62
C GLY A 59 -20.66 8.77 3.46
N ASP A 60 -21.27 8.97 2.29
CA ASP A 60 -22.49 8.27 1.87
C ASP A 60 -22.27 6.75 1.85
N THR A 61 -23.32 5.98 2.17
CA THR A 61 -23.24 4.52 2.26
C THR A 61 -22.79 3.87 0.95
N ALA A 62 -23.29 4.34 -0.19
CA ALA A 62 -22.93 3.77 -1.48
C ALA A 62 -21.47 4.09 -1.83
N LEU A 63 -21.01 5.32 -1.58
CA LEU A 63 -19.62 5.71 -1.80
C LEU A 63 -18.65 4.96 -0.87
N ARG A 64 -19.03 4.75 0.39
CA ARG A 64 -18.25 3.95 1.34
C ARG A 64 -18.16 2.49 0.91
N MET A 65 -19.24 1.90 0.41
CA MET A 65 -19.22 0.53 -0.12
C MET A 65 -18.30 0.42 -1.35
N LEU A 66 -18.33 1.41 -2.24
CA LEU A 66 -17.43 1.45 -3.39
C LEU A 66 -15.97 1.60 -2.92
N PHE A 67 -15.68 2.49 -1.98
CA PHE A 67 -14.34 2.64 -1.39
C PHE A 67 -13.80 1.32 -0.84
N HIS A 68 -14.55 0.62 0.01
CA HIS A 68 -14.14 -0.67 0.55
C HIS A 68 -13.93 -1.73 -0.54
N SER A 69 -14.79 -1.74 -1.56
CA SER A 69 -14.68 -2.67 -2.69
C SER A 69 -13.45 -2.37 -3.54
N THR A 70 -13.12 -1.09 -3.77
CA THR A 70 -11.92 -0.65 -4.48
C THR A 70 -10.66 -1.00 -3.69
N VAL A 71 -10.64 -0.78 -2.37
CA VAL A 71 -9.54 -1.21 -1.49
C VAL A 71 -9.35 -2.72 -1.57
N ALA A 72 -10.42 -3.51 -1.39
CA ALA A 72 -10.34 -4.97 -1.43
C ALA A 72 -9.84 -5.47 -2.80
N SER A 73 -10.34 -4.88 -3.89
CA SER A 73 -9.91 -5.20 -5.26
C SER A 73 -8.42 -4.87 -5.49
N LEU A 74 -7.97 -3.70 -5.03
CA LEU A 74 -6.57 -3.27 -5.11
C LEU A 74 -5.63 -4.23 -4.37
N LEU A 75 -5.97 -4.61 -3.14
CA LEU A 75 -5.18 -5.53 -2.32
C LEU A 75 -5.15 -6.96 -2.88
N ALA A 76 -6.15 -7.32 -3.68
CA ALA A 76 -6.23 -8.62 -4.35
C ALA A 76 -5.43 -8.69 -5.67
N ILE A 77 -4.87 -7.58 -6.16
CA ILE A 77 -4.08 -7.59 -7.39
C ILE A 77 -2.82 -8.46 -7.20
N ARG A 78 -2.65 -9.47 -8.05
CA ARG A 78 -1.51 -10.40 -8.04
C ARG A 78 -0.97 -10.60 -9.46
N THR A 79 0.27 -11.06 -9.54
CA THR A 79 0.86 -11.61 -10.76
C THR A 79 1.04 -13.13 -10.60
N PRO A 80 1.21 -13.90 -11.68
CA PRO A 80 1.56 -15.32 -11.60
C PRO A 80 2.82 -15.62 -10.78
N TRP A 81 3.70 -14.62 -10.63
CA TRP A 81 4.94 -14.70 -9.87
C TRP A 81 4.78 -14.34 -8.38
N SER A 82 3.57 -13.97 -7.95
CA SER A 82 3.32 -13.63 -6.54
C SER A 82 3.54 -14.86 -5.65
N GLY A 83 4.43 -14.73 -4.65
CA GLY A 83 4.76 -15.81 -3.71
C GLY A 83 6.00 -16.64 -4.07
N PHE A 84 6.65 -16.38 -5.21
CA PHE A 84 7.94 -16.97 -5.53
C PHE A 84 9.07 -16.18 -4.87
N VAL A 85 9.74 -16.76 -3.87
CA VAL A 85 10.90 -16.15 -3.17
C VAL A 85 12.18 -16.28 -4.01
N ASP A 86 12.35 -17.40 -4.71
CA ASP A 86 13.41 -17.61 -5.71
C ASP A 86 12.82 -18.28 -6.94
N ALA A 87 12.87 -17.58 -8.07
CA ALA A 87 12.38 -18.06 -9.36
C ALA A 87 13.49 -18.64 -10.25
N GLY A 88 14.74 -18.75 -9.77
CA GLY A 88 15.90 -19.12 -10.60
C GLY A 88 15.75 -20.46 -11.31
N LEU A 89 15.28 -21.50 -10.60
CA LEU A 89 15.02 -22.80 -11.22
C LEU A 89 13.90 -22.73 -12.27
N LEU A 90 12.83 -21.99 -11.99
CA LEU A 90 11.70 -21.83 -12.91
C LEU A 90 12.10 -21.05 -14.16
N ASN A 91 12.86 -19.97 -14.00
CA ASN A 91 13.41 -19.18 -15.11
C ASN A 91 14.29 -20.05 -16.01
N LYS A 92 15.20 -20.86 -15.42
CA LYS A 92 16.01 -21.80 -16.20
C LYS A 92 15.17 -22.82 -16.97
N ARG A 93 14.08 -23.31 -16.38
CA ARG A 93 13.16 -24.22 -17.09
C ARG A 93 12.42 -23.54 -18.24
N LEU A 94 12.09 -22.26 -18.11
CA LEU A 94 11.51 -21.49 -19.20
C LEU A 94 12.54 -21.27 -20.31
N GLU A 95 13.78 -20.93 -19.97
CA GLU A 95 14.88 -20.82 -20.95
C GLU A 95 15.09 -22.13 -21.72
N ASP A 96 15.18 -23.27 -21.00
CA ASP A 96 15.32 -24.60 -21.59
C ASP A 96 14.13 -24.98 -22.50
N ALA A 97 12.96 -24.36 -22.30
CA ALA A 97 11.76 -24.59 -23.10
C ALA A 97 11.73 -23.81 -24.43
N GLY A 98 12.76 -22.99 -24.71
CA GLY A 98 12.90 -22.24 -25.96
C GLY A 98 11.72 -21.30 -26.24
N GLU A 99 11.16 -21.37 -27.46
CA GLU A 99 10.07 -20.49 -27.92
C GLU A 99 8.85 -20.48 -26.97
N ASN A 100 8.51 -21.61 -26.36
CA ASN A 100 7.40 -21.67 -25.41
C ASN A 100 7.70 -20.88 -24.12
N GLY A 101 8.95 -20.91 -23.65
CA GLY A 101 9.38 -20.11 -22.50
C GLY A 101 9.39 -18.62 -22.79
N GLU A 102 9.85 -18.22 -23.97
CA GLU A 102 9.77 -16.82 -24.43
C GLU A 102 8.33 -16.31 -24.44
N ARG A 103 7.37 -17.13 -24.91
CA ARG A 103 5.94 -16.79 -24.89
C ARG A 103 5.40 -16.59 -23.47
N VAL A 104 5.83 -17.41 -22.51
CA VAL A 104 5.46 -17.26 -21.09
C VAL A 104 6.06 -15.99 -20.50
N ASN A 105 7.32 -15.69 -20.78
CA ASN A 105 7.99 -14.47 -20.31
C ASN A 105 7.33 -13.21 -20.90
N ALA A 106 7.01 -13.21 -22.19
CA ALA A 106 6.31 -12.10 -22.84
C ALA A 106 4.88 -11.91 -22.31
N ALA A 107 4.16 -13.00 -22.01
CA ALA A 107 2.86 -12.91 -21.34
C ALA A 107 3.00 -12.36 -19.91
N SER A 108 4.01 -12.82 -19.17
CA SER A 108 4.30 -12.36 -17.81
C SER A 108 4.64 -10.86 -17.75
N GLY A 109 5.46 -10.36 -18.67
CA GLY A 109 5.78 -8.94 -18.78
C GLY A 109 4.53 -8.09 -19.01
N ARG A 110 3.67 -8.51 -19.96
CA ARG A 110 2.37 -7.84 -20.20
C ARG A 110 1.46 -7.87 -18.97
N ILE A 111 1.42 -8.98 -18.23
CA ILE A 111 0.64 -9.05 -16.98
C ILE A 111 1.21 -8.06 -15.95
N ALA A 112 2.53 -7.95 -15.80
CA ALA A 112 3.14 -7.01 -14.87
C ALA A 112 2.77 -5.55 -15.21
N GLU A 113 2.82 -5.18 -16.49
CA GLU A 113 2.43 -3.85 -16.97
C GLU A 113 0.93 -3.56 -16.71
N LEU A 114 0.05 -4.51 -17.06
CA LEU A 114 -1.39 -4.38 -16.82
C LEU A 114 -1.72 -4.32 -15.32
N THR A 115 -1.01 -5.08 -14.50
CA THR A 115 -1.13 -5.04 -13.05
C THR A 115 -0.73 -3.66 -12.50
N ALA A 116 0.37 -3.07 -12.98
CA ALA A 116 0.78 -1.73 -12.57
C ALA A 116 -0.26 -0.66 -12.97
N GLN A 117 -0.77 -0.72 -14.21
CA GLN A 117 -1.84 0.18 -14.68
C GLN A 117 -3.13 0.01 -13.88
N THR A 118 -3.50 -1.24 -13.60
CA THR A 118 -4.68 -1.55 -12.78
C THR A 118 -4.53 -0.98 -11.37
N ARG A 119 -3.33 -1.12 -10.76
CA ARG A 119 -3.03 -0.55 -9.45
C ARG A 119 -3.22 0.97 -9.44
N GLU A 120 -2.67 1.67 -10.44
CA GLU A 120 -2.78 3.12 -10.51
C GLU A 120 -4.24 3.56 -10.70
N ALA A 121 -5.00 2.88 -11.56
CA ALA A 121 -6.42 3.17 -11.74
C ALA A 121 -7.23 3.01 -10.44
N HIS A 122 -6.92 2.00 -9.61
CA HIS A 122 -7.55 1.86 -8.30
C HIS A 122 -7.19 3.02 -7.37
N LEU A 123 -5.92 3.42 -7.35
CA LEU A 123 -5.49 4.52 -6.48
C LEU A 123 -6.08 5.86 -6.94
N GLU A 124 -6.25 6.08 -8.24
CA GLU A 124 -7.00 7.22 -8.81
C GLU A 124 -8.48 7.20 -8.37
N MET A 125 -9.13 6.02 -8.41
CA MET A 125 -10.50 5.88 -7.90
C MET A 125 -10.59 6.20 -6.40
N LEU A 126 -9.65 5.69 -5.59
CA LEU A 126 -9.60 6.00 -4.16
C LEU A 126 -9.39 7.49 -3.92
N ASP A 127 -8.50 8.14 -4.69
CA ASP A 127 -8.26 9.57 -4.63
C ASP A 127 -9.54 10.39 -4.86
N ALA A 128 -10.27 10.10 -5.94
CA ALA A 128 -11.53 10.75 -6.26
C ALA A 128 -12.62 10.52 -5.20
N LEU A 129 -12.68 9.31 -4.61
CA LEU A 129 -13.60 9.01 -3.51
C LEU A 129 -13.25 9.78 -2.25
N VAL A 130 -11.96 9.88 -1.91
CA VAL A 130 -11.49 10.61 -0.72
C VAL A 130 -11.77 12.12 -0.84
N VAL A 131 -11.69 12.70 -2.03
CA VAL A 131 -12.14 14.09 -2.26
C VAL A 131 -13.60 14.27 -1.81
N SER A 132 -14.46 13.29 -2.10
CA SER A 132 -15.88 13.32 -1.72
C SER A 132 -16.08 13.20 -0.20
N PHE A 133 -15.15 12.58 0.54
CA PHE A 133 -15.22 12.45 2.00
C PHE A 133 -14.62 13.65 2.74
N THR A 134 -13.55 14.23 2.20
CA THR A 134 -12.79 15.33 2.83
C THR A 134 -13.32 16.72 2.48
N GLY A 135 -14.09 16.84 1.38
CA GLY A 135 -14.75 18.07 0.96
C GLY A 135 -13.76 19.23 0.83
N VAL A 136 -13.97 20.30 1.60
CA VAL A 136 -13.13 21.51 1.54
C VAL A 136 -11.67 21.29 1.97
N ARG A 137 -11.36 20.16 2.63
CA ARG A 137 -9.99 19.80 3.04
C ARG A 137 -9.29 18.87 2.05
N ALA A 138 -9.89 18.59 0.90
CA ALA A 138 -9.32 17.68 -0.10
C ALA A 138 -7.91 18.08 -0.55
N ASP A 139 -7.63 19.39 -0.62
CA ASP A 139 -6.35 19.95 -1.06
C ASP A 139 -5.44 20.37 0.11
N LEU A 140 -5.75 19.94 1.34
CA LEU A 140 -4.91 20.19 2.50
C LEU A 140 -3.56 19.50 2.33
N THR A 141 -2.48 20.22 2.63
CA THR A 141 -1.15 19.66 2.81
C THR A 141 -0.74 19.80 4.27
N VAL A 142 -0.26 18.72 4.87
CA VAL A 142 0.18 18.67 6.28
C VAL A 142 1.69 18.52 6.31
N SER A 143 2.39 19.35 7.09
CA SER A 143 3.84 19.19 7.23
C SER A 143 4.18 18.10 8.25
N GLU A 144 5.32 17.44 8.06
CA GLU A 144 5.89 16.52 9.05
C GLU A 144 6.14 17.21 10.41
N ASP A 145 6.48 18.51 10.40
CA ASP A 145 6.65 19.30 11.62
C ASP A 145 5.32 19.46 12.39
N ASP A 146 4.20 19.64 11.68
CA ASP A 146 2.86 19.69 12.30
C ASP A 146 2.49 18.36 12.97
N LEU A 147 2.85 17.23 12.36
CA LEU A 147 2.60 15.90 12.89
C LEU A 147 3.49 15.60 14.10
N ARG A 148 4.78 15.95 14.02
CA ARG A 148 5.71 15.82 15.16
C ARG A 148 5.31 16.68 16.35
N ALA A 149 4.76 17.88 16.11
CA ALA A 149 4.23 18.72 17.17
C ALA A 149 3.05 18.06 17.92
N GLU A 150 2.38 17.08 17.31
CA GLU A 150 1.36 16.23 17.95
C GLU A 150 1.92 14.94 18.56
N GLY A 151 3.24 14.71 18.48
CA GLY A 151 3.90 13.52 18.98
C GLY A 151 3.85 12.31 18.03
N VAL A 152 3.55 12.53 16.74
CA VAL A 152 3.47 11.45 15.74
C VAL A 152 4.86 11.17 15.18
N GLU A 153 5.32 9.92 15.26
CA GLU A 153 6.53 9.48 14.56
C GLU A 153 6.25 9.37 13.07
N CYS A 154 7.01 10.12 12.28
CA CYS A 154 6.83 10.23 10.83
C CYS A 154 7.83 9.37 10.04
N THR A 155 8.73 8.69 10.76
CA THR A 155 9.74 7.79 10.20
C THR A 155 9.27 6.35 10.40
N PRO A 156 9.16 5.54 9.33
CA PRO A 156 8.88 4.11 9.50
C PRO A 156 10.03 3.43 10.27
N PRO A 157 9.76 2.32 10.98
CA PRO A 157 10.81 1.57 11.65
C PRO A 157 11.87 1.08 10.66
N ASP A 158 13.14 1.17 11.05
CA ASP A 158 14.24 0.59 10.28
C ASP A 158 14.34 -0.92 10.56
N THR A 159 14.45 -1.69 9.48
CA THR A 159 14.69 -3.13 9.50
C THR A 159 15.95 -3.55 10.25
N SER A 160 16.99 -2.71 10.32
CA SER A 160 18.27 -3.06 10.96
C SER A 160 18.18 -3.41 12.45
N GLY A 161 17.10 -2.98 13.12
CA GLY A 161 16.83 -3.27 14.52
C GLY A 161 16.00 -4.52 14.78
N TYR A 162 15.64 -5.29 13.74
CA TYR A 162 14.71 -6.41 13.84
C TYR A 162 15.28 -7.67 13.19
N ASP A 163 14.88 -8.82 13.74
CA ASP A 163 15.06 -10.10 13.06
C ASP A 163 13.97 -10.26 12.00
N LEU A 164 14.37 -10.26 10.73
CA LEU A 164 13.44 -10.36 9.60
C LEU A 164 13.16 -11.81 9.20
N PHE A 165 13.92 -12.75 9.75
CA PHE A 165 13.84 -14.17 9.45
C PHE A 165 13.74 -14.93 10.77
N GLU A 166 12.68 -14.70 11.53
CA GLU A 166 12.38 -15.55 12.69
C GLU A 166 12.16 -16.97 12.14
N ASP A 167 13.11 -17.89 12.43
CA ASP A 167 13.02 -19.29 12.05
C ASP A 167 11.73 -19.88 12.64
N TYR A 168 10.81 -20.30 11.77
CA TYR A 168 9.58 -21.04 12.13
C TYR A 168 9.89 -22.49 12.51
#